data_AF-A0A9E5DWG7-F1
#
_entry.id   AF-A0A9E5DWG7-F1
#
_cell.length_a   1.000
_cell.length_b   1.000
_cell.length_c   1.000
_cell.angle_alpha   90.00
_cell.angle_beta   90.00
_cell.angle_gamma   90.00
#
_symmetry.space_group_name_H-M   'P 1'
#
loop_
_entity.id
_entity.type
_entity.pdbx_description
1 polymer ?
#
loop_
_entity_poly.entity_id
_entity_poly.type
_entity_poly.pdbx_seq_one_letter_code
_entity_poly.pdbx_strand_id
1 'polypeptide(L)'
;MNLKAFISLSAATVTLGVAQLGSAAIPQFAAVEGALMASGGSPAADGNYVMTFGIFKEETGGNALWLEGPVNVGVKNGHWAYPLGSSKPLSATILNGANLWLSLQVASDPELPRRQLSTTAFAVRAGIADGIDCSGCIGPTAIDPKVFAGLVKPSDLSPVATSGEFKDLKGGPDLSAYAKTAALATVATSGNYGDIKNTPDLNAYAKVSALAAVAQSGSYKDLKDQPVVPDVAKTGAYGDLLNKPVLPQLGKACGTNLVMAGIKADGSY
;
A
#
# COMPACT_ATOMS: atom_id res chain seq x y z
N MET A 1 74.54 23.01 -8.74
CA MET A 1 73.80 21.74 -8.65
C MET A 1 72.59 21.96 -7.75
N ASN A 2 71.39 21.97 -8.34
CA ASN A 2 70.06 21.68 -7.74
C ASN A 2 68.96 22.40 -8.53
N LEU A 3 68.56 21.78 -9.64
CA LEU A 3 67.40 22.15 -10.44
C LEU A 3 66.18 21.44 -9.84
N LYS A 4 65.22 22.17 -9.27
CA LYS A 4 63.95 21.61 -8.81
C LYS A 4 62.90 21.81 -9.91
N ALA A 5 62.58 20.73 -10.62
CA ALA A 5 61.49 20.68 -11.58
C ALA A 5 60.14 20.59 -10.85
N PHE A 6 59.23 21.50 -11.11
CA PHE A 6 57.83 21.43 -10.70
C PHE A 6 56.98 21.02 -11.90
N ILE A 7 56.42 19.82 -11.86
CA ILE A 7 55.45 19.31 -12.82
C ILE A 7 54.08 19.87 -12.43
N SER A 8 53.55 20.78 -13.24
CA SER A 8 52.18 21.29 -13.13
C SER A 8 51.22 20.29 -13.79
N LEU A 9 50.43 19.59 -12.97
CA LEU A 9 49.37 18.69 -13.43
C LEU A 9 48.07 19.52 -13.52
N SER A 10 47.73 19.98 -14.73
CA SER A 10 46.48 20.69 -14.99
C SER A 10 45.32 19.69 -15.05
N ALA A 11 44.53 19.60 -14.00
CA ALA A 11 43.26 18.88 -14.00
C ALA A 11 42.24 19.67 -14.84
N ALA A 12 41.87 19.14 -16.00
CA ALA A 12 40.79 19.68 -16.82
C ALA A 12 39.45 19.35 -16.15
N THR A 13 38.87 20.32 -15.46
CA THR A 13 37.52 20.23 -14.88
C THR A 13 36.51 20.25 -16.03
N VAL A 14 35.83 19.13 -16.26
CA VAL A 14 34.67 19.08 -17.17
C VAL A 14 33.48 19.69 -16.42
N THR A 15 33.21 20.97 -16.71
CA THR A 15 32.02 21.64 -16.20
C THR A 15 30.80 21.10 -16.96
N LEU A 16 29.97 20.29 -16.32
CA LEU A 16 28.64 19.97 -16.82
C LEU A 16 27.85 21.28 -16.90
N GLY A 17 27.61 21.75 -18.12
CA GLY A 17 26.69 22.86 -18.38
C GLY A 17 25.29 22.43 -17.97
N VAL A 18 24.81 22.90 -16.83
CA VAL A 18 23.40 22.80 -16.48
C VAL A 18 22.66 23.66 -17.49
N ALA A 19 21.85 23.03 -18.35
CA ALA A 19 20.97 23.76 -19.26
C ALA A 19 20.03 24.61 -18.40
N GLN A 20 20.29 25.91 -18.37
CA GLN A 20 19.45 26.86 -17.65
C GLN A 20 18.10 26.87 -18.36
N LEU A 21 17.07 26.34 -17.70
CA LEU A 21 15.69 26.51 -18.12
C LEU A 21 15.40 28.02 -18.05
N GLY A 22 15.56 28.71 -19.17
CA GLY A 22 15.12 30.08 -19.29
C GLY A 22 13.61 30.10 -19.20
N SER A 23 13.04 30.57 -18.09
CA SER A 23 11.63 30.96 -18.06
C SER A 23 11.44 32.08 -19.07
N ALA A 24 10.80 31.79 -20.20
CA ALA A 24 10.38 32.81 -21.14
C ALA A 24 9.38 33.73 -20.41
N ALA A 25 9.80 34.95 -20.08
CA ALA A 25 8.93 35.95 -19.49
C ALA A 25 7.86 36.31 -20.53
N ILE A 26 6.60 36.00 -20.23
CA ILE A 26 5.47 36.35 -21.09
C ILE A 26 5.37 37.88 -21.10
N PRO A 27 5.37 38.54 -22.28
CA PRO A 27 5.18 39.98 -22.37
C PRO A 27 3.96 40.43 -21.55
N GLN A 28 4.18 41.31 -20.57
CA GLN A 28 3.11 41.87 -19.71
C GLN A 28 2.53 43.15 -20.31
N PHE A 29 2.36 43.16 -21.64
CA PHE A 29 1.77 44.28 -22.36
C PHE A 29 0.81 43.79 -23.45
N ALA A 30 -0.17 44.63 -23.77
CA ALA A 30 -1.16 44.40 -24.82
C ALA A 30 -1.09 45.54 -25.85
N ALA A 31 -0.87 45.21 -27.11
CA ALA A 31 -0.89 46.19 -28.19
C ALA A 31 -2.33 46.69 -28.41
N VAL A 32 -2.51 48.00 -28.42
CA VAL A 32 -3.76 48.66 -28.81
C VAL A 32 -3.47 49.71 -29.87
N GLU A 33 -4.41 49.85 -30.79
CA GLU A 33 -4.29 50.76 -31.92
C GLU A 33 -5.61 51.49 -32.11
N GLY A 34 -5.56 52.65 -32.77
CA GLY A 34 -6.75 53.43 -33.03
C GLY A 34 -6.50 54.57 -33.99
N ALA A 35 -7.58 55.30 -34.27
CA ALA A 35 -7.54 56.53 -35.04
C ALA A 35 -8.07 57.69 -34.19
N LEU A 36 -7.37 58.81 -34.23
CA LEU A 36 -7.82 60.10 -33.73
C LEU A 36 -8.30 60.96 -34.90
N MET A 37 -9.46 61.56 -34.71
CA MET A 37 -10.09 62.44 -35.68
C MET A 37 -10.25 63.82 -35.05
N ALA A 38 -9.99 64.87 -35.82
CA ALA A 38 -10.33 66.23 -35.44
C ALA A 38 -11.85 66.45 -35.46
N SER A 39 -12.34 67.48 -34.78
CA SER A 39 -13.77 67.84 -34.71
C SER A 39 -14.43 68.07 -36.08
N GLY A 40 -13.64 68.35 -37.12
CA GLY A 40 -14.10 68.49 -38.51
C GLY A 40 -14.12 67.18 -39.32
N GLY A 41 -13.87 66.02 -38.70
CA GLY A 41 -13.89 64.72 -39.37
C GLY A 41 -12.67 64.42 -40.26
N SER A 42 -11.61 65.24 -40.17
CA SER A 42 -10.31 64.93 -40.76
C SER A 42 -9.44 64.16 -39.76
N PRO A 43 -8.46 63.35 -40.22
CA PRO A 43 -7.49 62.73 -39.33
C PRO A 43 -6.78 63.77 -38.46
N ALA A 44 -6.45 63.41 -37.23
CA ALA A 44 -5.62 64.25 -36.36
C ALA A 44 -4.25 64.51 -37.02
N ALA A 45 -3.71 65.70 -36.79
CA ALA A 45 -2.41 66.10 -37.33
C ALA A 45 -1.29 65.16 -36.86
N ASP A 46 -0.26 65.00 -37.67
CA ASP A 46 0.90 64.20 -37.28
C ASP A 46 1.63 64.86 -36.10
N GLY A 47 1.96 64.07 -35.09
CA GLY A 47 2.63 64.59 -33.90
C GLY A 47 2.55 63.63 -32.71
N ASN A 48 3.12 64.07 -31.59
CA ASN A 48 3.01 63.36 -30.32
C ASN A 48 1.83 63.91 -29.54
N TYR A 49 0.96 63.02 -29.08
CA TYR A 49 -0.19 63.33 -28.25
C TYR A 49 0.03 62.73 -26.88
N VAL A 50 -0.25 63.53 -25.83
CA VAL A 50 -0.23 63.04 -24.45
C VAL A 50 -1.50 62.23 -24.24
N MET A 51 -1.37 60.94 -23.96
CA MET A 51 -2.50 60.04 -23.76
C MET A 51 -2.46 59.42 -22.37
N THR A 52 -3.63 59.24 -21.77
CA THR A 52 -3.84 58.46 -20.56
C THR A 52 -4.84 57.36 -20.87
N PHE A 53 -4.43 56.11 -20.60
CA PHE A 53 -5.23 54.91 -20.80
C PHE A 53 -5.75 54.38 -19.47
N GLY A 54 -6.93 53.80 -19.48
CA GLY A 54 -7.52 53.18 -18.30
C GLY A 54 -8.25 51.88 -18.61
N ILE A 55 -8.33 51.00 -17.62
CA ILE A 55 -9.14 49.78 -17.67
C ILE A 55 -10.19 49.84 -16.56
N PHE A 56 -11.44 49.59 -16.93
CA PHE A 56 -12.61 49.67 -16.06
C PHE A 56 -13.47 48.40 -16.15
N LYS A 57 -14.28 48.12 -15.12
CA LYS A 57 -15.30 47.06 -15.18
C LYS A 57 -16.59 47.55 -15.83
N GLU A 58 -16.88 48.83 -15.68
CA GLU A 58 -18.08 49.48 -16.17
C GLU A 58 -17.80 50.26 -17.47
N GLU A 59 -18.78 50.26 -18.39
CA GLU A 59 -18.72 51.03 -19.63
C GLU A 59 -18.72 52.54 -19.38
N THR A 60 -19.42 52.98 -18.34
CA THR A 60 -19.50 54.38 -17.90
C THR A 60 -19.39 54.47 -16.38
N GLY A 61 -18.79 55.55 -15.87
CA GLY A 61 -18.57 55.73 -14.43
C GLY A 61 -17.55 54.73 -13.87
N GLY A 62 -17.73 54.32 -12.61
CA GLY A 62 -16.86 53.33 -11.95
C GLY A 62 -15.45 53.84 -11.62
N ASN A 63 -14.75 53.07 -10.80
CA ASN A 63 -13.35 53.33 -10.46
C ASN A 63 -12.43 52.62 -11.46
N ALA A 64 -11.34 53.26 -11.85
CA ALA A 64 -10.36 52.62 -12.71
C ALA A 64 -9.69 51.44 -11.97
N LEU A 65 -9.70 50.26 -12.59
CA LEU A 65 -8.91 49.12 -12.11
C LEU A 65 -7.42 49.36 -12.33
N TRP A 66 -7.10 50.05 -13.42
CA TRP A 66 -5.75 50.37 -13.81
C TRP A 66 -5.74 51.62 -14.68
N LEU A 67 -4.66 52.38 -14.57
CA LEU A 67 -4.41 53.62 -15.31
C LEU A 67 -2.94 53.66 -15.67
N GLU A 68 -2.64 53.97 -16.93
CA GLU A 68 -1.31 54.21 -17.46
C GLU A 68 -1.30 55.55 -18.20
N GLY A 69 -0.32 56.38 -17.88
CA GLY A 69 -0.22 57.73 -18.42
C GLY A 69 -0.04 58.77 -17.33
N PRO A 70 0.22 60.04 -17.72
CA PRO A 70 0.27 60.50 -19.10
C PRO A 70 1.52 60.00 -19.86
N VAL A 71 1.36 59.54 -21.11
CA VAL A 71 2.45 59.07 -21.98
C VAL A 71 2.39 59.75 -23.35
N ASN A 72 3.54 59.96 -24.00
CA ASN A 72 3.61 60.52 -25.35
C ASN A 72 3.44 59.42 -26.40
N VAL A 73 2.38 59.50 -27.19
CA VAL A 73 2.07 58.54 -28.27
C VAL A 73 2.15 59.25 -29.61
N GLY A 74 2.94 58.69 -30.54
CA GLY A 74 3.06 59.21 -31.89
C GLY A 74 1.83 58.87 -32.73
N VAL A 75 1.27 59.90 -33.38
CA VAL A 75 0.13 59.80 -34.30
C VAL A 75 0.62 60.17 -35.70
N LYS A 76 0.25 59.36 -36.69
CA LYS A 76 0.51 59.62 -38.13
C LYS A 76 -0.73 59.33 -38.96
N ASN A 77 -1.16 60.27 -39.79
CA ASN A 77 -2.40 60.23 -40.54
C ASN A 77 -3.61 59.88 -39.64
N GLY A 78 -3.65 60.44 -38.43
CA GLY A 78 -4.63 60.11 -37.40
C GLY A 78 -4.46 58.74 -36.74
N HIS A 79 -3.63 57.82 -37.25
CA HIS A 79 -3.43 56.49 -36.67
C HIS A 79 -2.38 56.48 -35.56
N TRP A 80 -2.59 55.67 -34.53
CA TRP A 80 -1.66 55.45 -33.44
C TRP A 80 -1.66 53.99 -32.97
N ALA A 81 -0.54 53.58 -32.38
CA ALA A 81 -0.36 52.27 -31.77
C ALA A 81 0.42 52.42 -30.47
N TYR A 82 0.01 51.70 -29.43
CA TYR A 82 0.66 51.75 -28.12
C TYR A 82 0.63 50.39 -27.41
N PRO A 83 1.75 49.92 -26.83
CA PRO A 83 1.77 48.74 -25.97
C PRO A 83 1.33 49.09 -24.55
N LEU A 84 0.05 48.87 -24.22
CA LEU A 84 -0.48 49.01 -22.85
C LEU A 84 0.28 48.10 -21.91
N GLY A 85 0.72 48.60 -20.76
CA GLY A 85 1.54 47.86 -19.81
C GLY A 85 3.03 48.22 -19.86
N SER A 86 3.47 48.97 -20.87
CA SER A 86 4.89 49.27 -21.09
C SER A 86 5.49 50.25 -20.08
N SER A 87 4.74 51.26 -19.63
CA SER A 87 5.16 52.18 -18.57
C SER A 87 4.69 51.71 -17.18
N LYS A 88 3.56 51.01 -17.09
CA LYS A 88 3.02 50.48 -15.84
C LYS A 88 2.50 49.08 -16.08
N PRO A 89 3.11 48.02 -15.52
CA PRO A 89 2.76 46.64 -15.84
C PRO A 89 1.26 46.36 -15.83
N LEU A 90 0.76 45.80 -16.93
CA LEU A 90 -0.61 45.30 -17.03
C LEU A 90 -0.61 43.85 -16.55
N SER A 91 -0.93 43.64 -15.27
CA SER A 91 -0.89 42.29 -14.68
C SER A 91 -2.12 41.47 -15.06
N ALA A 92 -1.96 40.14 -15.04
CA ALA A 92 -3.07 39.22 -15.23
C ALA A 92 -4.24 39.52 -14.29
N THR A 93 -3.99 39.88 -13.01
CA THR A 93 -5.02 40.20 -12.02
C THR A 93 -5.94 41.35 -12.44
N ILE A 94 -5.42 42.38 -13.11
CA ILE A 94 -6.22 43.50 -13.62
C ILE A 94 -7.19 43.01 -14.70
N LEU A 95 -6.74 42.05 -15.51
CA LEU A 95 -7.51 41.47 -16.61
C LEU A 95 -8.45 40.33 -16.15
N ASN A 96 -8.71 40.21 -14.84
CA ASN A 96 -9.59 39.17 -14.30
C ASN A 96 -11.08 39.57 -14.43
N GLY A 97 -11.68 39.30 -15.59
CA GLY A 97 -13.11 39.50 -15.83
C GLY A 97 -13.48 39.41 -17.32
N ALA A 98 -14.72 39.00 -17.62
CA ALA A 98 -15.17 38.85 -19.01
C ALA A 98 -15.46 40.19 -19.72
N ASN A 99 -15.85 41.22 -18.96
CA ASN A 99 -16.22 42.53 -19.47
C ASN A 99 -15.31 43.60 -18.87
N LEU A 100 -14.31 44.00 -19.64
CA LEU A 100 -13.39 45.09 -19.29
C LEU A 100 -13.41 46.14 -20.40
N TRP A 101 -13.28 47.40 -20.01
CA TRP A 101 -13.44 48.55 -20.89
C TRP A 101 -12.17 49.39 -20.88
N LEU A 102 -11.63 49.66 -22.07
CA LEU A 102 -10.53 50.56 -22.31
C LEU A 102 -11.05 51.99 -22.41
N SER A 103 -10.46 52.88 -21.62
CA SER A 103 -10.62 54.32 -21.80
C SER A 103 -9.38 54.96 -22.41
N LEU A 104 -9.61 56.10 -23.07
CA LEU A 104 -8.58 56.96 -23.62
C LEU A 104 -8.94 58.41 -23.31
N GLN A 105 -8.02 59.11 -22.67
CA GLN A 105 -8.05 60.56 -22.54
C GLN A 105 -6.85 61.15 -23.27
N VAL A 106 -7.09 62.17 -24.09
CA VAL A 106 -6.04 62.89 -24.82
C VAL A 106 -5.85 64.25 -24.17
N ALA A 107 -4.64 64.52 -23.66
CA ALA A 107 -4.28 65.72 -22.92
C ALA A 107 -5.31 66.04 -21.81
N SER A 108 -5.93 67.22 -21.88
CA SER A 108 -6.96 67.68 -20.93
C SER A 108 -8.39 67.53 -21.46
N ASP A 109 -8.57 66.90 -22.61
CA ASP A 109 -9.90 66.72 -23.20
C ASP A 109 -10.75 65.75 -22.35
N PRO A 110 -12.09 65.80 -22.48
CA PRO A 110 -12.96 64.81 -21.86
C PRO A 110 -12.57 63.38 -22.27
N GLU A 111 -12.71 62.43 -21.34
CA GLU A 111 -12.50 61.00 -21.61
C GLU A 111 -13.39 60.56 -22.79
N LEU A 112 -12.81 59.89 -23.77
CA LEU A 112 -13.54 59.37 -24.92
C LEU A 112 -14.43 58.19 -24.47
N PRO A 113 -15.54 57.92 -25.19
CA PRO A 113 -16.37 56.75 -24.91
C PRO A 113 -15.54 55.47 -24.85
N ARG A 114 -15.70 54.70 -23.77
CA ARG A 114 -14.91 53.49 -23.55
C ARG A 114 -15.22 52.43 -24.58
N ARG A 115 -14.25 51.57 -24.85
CA ARG A 115 -14.37 50.45 -25.78
C ARG A 115 -14.10 49.16 -25.05
N GLN A 116 -14.94 48.15 -25.26
CA GLN A 116 -14.71 46.83 -24.67
C GLN A 116 -13.37 46.27 -25.17
N LEU A 117 -12.58 45.72 -24.25
CA LEU A 117 -11.30 45.09 -24.58
C LEU A 117 -11.51 43.82 -25.42
N SER A 118 -10.71 43.68 -26.46
CA SER A 118 -10.66 42.47 -27.29
C SER A 118 -9.94 41.33 -26.58
N THR A 119 -10.21 40.10 -27.01
CA THR A 119 -9.59 38.86 -26.50
C THR A 119 -8.06 38.88 -26.56
N THR A 120 -7.47 39.63 -27.49
CA THR A 120 -6.01 39.80 -27.62
C THR A 120 -5.37 40.39 -26.37
N ALA A 121 -6.03 41.32 -25.67
CA ALA A 121 -5.49 41.90 -24.44
C ALA A 121 -5.43 40.86 -23.31
N PHE A 122 -6.36 39.91 -23.29
CA PHE A 122 -6.39 38.83 -22.30
C PHE A 122 -5.29 37.78 -22.51
N ALA A 123 -4.52 37.83 -23.61
CA ALA A 123 -3.36 36.96 -23.81
C ALA A 123 -2.29 37.12 -22.70
N VAL A 124 -2.24 38.28 -22.05
CA VAL A 124 -1.38 38.52 -20.87
C VAL A 124 -1.69 37.54 -19.72
N ARG A 125 -2.91 36.97 -19.68
CA ARG A 125 -3.31 35.95 -18.70
C ARG A 125 -2.90 34.52 -19.04
N ALA A 126 -2.26 34.26 -20.18
CA ALA A 126 -1.95 32.90 -20.64
C ALA A 126 -1.11 32.06 -19.66
N GLY A 127 -0.37 32.70 -18.74
CA GLY A 127 0.37 32.02 -17.69
C GLY A 127 -0.44 31.58 -16.47
N ILE A 128 -1.73 31.91 -16.38
CA ILE A 128 -2.61 31.60 -15.25
C ILE A 128 -3.79 30.76 -15.74
N ALA A 129 -3.96 29.59 -15.14
CA ALA A 129 -5.16 28.79 -15.28
C ALA A 129 -6.17 29.16 -14.18
N ASP A 130 -7.33 29.71 -14.55
CA ASP A 130 -8.42 30.02 -13.60
C ASP A 130 -9.21 28.78 -13.19
N GLY A 131 -9.22 27.76 -14.04
CA GLY A 131 -9.93 26.52 -13.81
C GLY A 131 -9.43 25.43 -14.73
N ILE A 132 -9.60 24.20 -14.28
CA ILE A 132 -9.37 23.00 -15.09
C ILE A 132 -10.65 22.19 -15.08
N ASP A 133 -11.23 21.97 -16.26
CA ASP A 133 -12.44 21.16 -16.42
C ASP A 133 -12.06 19.75 -16.87
N CYS A 134 -11.37 19.03 -15.99
CA CYS A 134 -11.16 17.60 -16.14
C CYS A 134 -10.78 16.94 -14.81
N SER A 135 -11.20 15.68 -14.65
CA SER A 135 -10.77 14.83 -13.54
C SER A 135 -9.44 14.15 -13.89
N GLY A 136 -8.47 14.21 -12.98
CA GLY A 136 -7.20 13.49 -13.10
C GLY A 136 -6.12 14.12 -13.99
N CYS A 137 -6.36 15.27 -14.63
CA CYS A 137 -5.34 15.95 -15.45
C CYS A 137 -4.17 16.54 -14.66
N ILE A 138 -4.34 16.77 -13.35
CA ILE A 138 -3.29 17.26 -12.47
C ILE A 138 -2.89 16.10 -11.56
N GLY A 139 -1.70 15.56 -11.79
CA GLY A 139 -1.08 14.58 -10.89
C GLY A 139 -0.66 15.24 -9.56
N PRO A 140 -0.50 14.46 -8.47
CA PRO A 140 -0.11 15.00 -7.17
C PRO A 140 1.27 15.68 -7.19
N THR A 141 2.14 15.34 -8.14
CA THR A 141 3.45 15.98 -8.34
C THR A 141 3.37 17.38 -8.96
N ALA A 142 2.24 17.72 -9.59
CA ALA A 142 2.04 19.02 -10.23
C ALA A 142 1.42 20.07 -9.29
N ILE A 143 1.07 19.68 -8.06
CA ILE A 143 0.52 20.57 -7.03
C ILE A 143 1.59 20.80 -5.97
N ASP A 144 1.78 22.05 -5.55
CA ASP A 144 2.72 22.40 -4.48
C ASP A 144 2.37 21.59 -3.20
N PRO A 145 3.32 20.79 -2.65
CA PRO A 145 3.10 20.01 -1.44
C PRO A 145 2.56 20.81 -0.25
N LYS A 146 2.85 22.12 -0.18
CA LYS A 146 2.32 23.02 0.86
C LYS A 146 0.81 23.17 0.80
N VAL A 147 0.21 23.08 -0.39
CA VAL A 147 -1.25 23.12 -0.56
C VAL A 147 -1.88 21.86 0.05
N PHE A 148 -1.27 20.69 -0.15
CA PHE A 148 -1.76 19.44 0.43
C PHE A 148 -1.60 19.37 1.95
N ALA A 149 -0.52 19.94 2.50
CA ALA A 149 -0.28 19.97 3.94
C ALA A 149 -1.42 20.66 4.72
N GLY A 150 -2.17 21.58 4.07
CA GLY A 150 -3.35 22.21 4.67
C GLY A 150 -4.65 21.41 4.51
N LEU A 151 -4.75 20.54 3.50
CA LEU A 151 -5.95 19.76 3.19
C LEU A 151 -6.02 18.44 3.96
N VAL A 152 -4.88 17.78 4.16
CA VAL A 152 -4.78 16.62 5.03
C VAL A 152 -4.23 17.10 6.35
N LYS A 153 -5.10 17.49 7.27
CA LYS A 153 -4.71 17.68 8.67
C LYS A 153 -4.83 16.34 9.38
N PRO A 154 -3.72 15.65 9.69
CA PRO A 154 -3.81 14.37 10.40
C PRO A 154 -4.49 14.51 11.77
N SER A 155 -4.52 15.73 12.33
CA SER A 155 -5.27 16.08 13.54
C SER A 155 -6.79 15.96 13.40
N ASP A 156 -7.32 16.12 12.18
CA ASP A 156 -8.77 16.07 11.92
C ASP A 156 -9.22 14.63 11.64
N LEU A 157 -8.26 13.72 11.38
CA LEU A 157 -8.52 12.30 11.24
C LEU A 157 -8.73 11.68 12.62
N SER A 158 -9.70 10.77 12.72
CA SER A 158 -9.84 9.95 13.92
C SER A 158 -8.58 9.09 14.12
N PRO A 159 -8.19 8.76 15.37
CA PRO A 159 -7.02 7.92 15.63
C PRO A 159 -7.04 6.58 14.86
N VAL A 160 -8.22 5.99 14.68
CA VAL A 160 -8.38 4.74 13.90
C VAL A 160 -7.94 4.87 12.43
N ALA A 161 -8.03 6.06 11.83
CA ALA A 161 -7.60 6.29 10.46
C ALA A 161 -6.07 6.34 10.30
N THR A 162 -5.32 6.48 11.40
CA THR A 162 -3.85 6.64 11.37
C THR A 162 -3.10 5.51 12.07
N SER A 163 -3.65 4.93 13.13
CA SER A 163 -2.95 3.91 13.93
C SER A 163 -3.10 2.50 13.37
N GLY A 164 -4.24 2.20 12.73
CA GLY A 164 -4.63 0.82 12.40
C GLY A 164 -4.89 -0.06 13.62
N GLU A 165 -4.94 0.49 14.83
CA GLU A 165 -5.14 -0.27 16.06
C GLU A 165 -6.63 -0.49 16.36
N PHE A 166 -7.00 -1.73 16.75
CA PHE A 166 -8.39 -2.07 17.09
C PHE A 166 -8.94 -1.24 18.26
N LYS A 167 -8.09 -0.83 19.21
CA LYS A 167 -8.49 -0.03 20.38
C LYS A 167 -9.04 1.36 20.03
N ASP A 168 -8.74 1.86 18.83
CA ASP A 168 -9.12 3.20 18.40
C ASP A 168 -10.53 3.22 17.76
N LEU A 169 -11.18 2.07 17.64
CA LEU A 169 -12.57 1.94 17.23
C LEU A 169 -13.52 2.45 18.33
N LYS A 170 -14.27 3.51 18.04
CA LYS A 170 -15.41 3.92 18.86
C LYS A 170 -16.60 3.01 18.57
N GLY A 171 -17.22 2.47 19.63
CA GLY A 171 -18.38 1.57 19.49
C GLY A 171 -18.02 0.17 18.97
N GLY A 172 -16.76 -0.25 19.14
CA GLY A 172 -16.36 -1.64 18.88
C GLY A 172 -17.14 -2.64 19.74
N PRO A 173 -17.24 -3.91 19.31
CA PRO A 173 -17.93 -4.94 20.08
C PRO A 173 -17.30 -5.11 21.45
N ASP A 174 -18.13 -5.28 22.48
CA ASP A 174 -17.64 -5.57 23.82
C ASP A 174 -17.04 -6.97 23.88
N LEU A 175 -15.71 -7.03 23.92
CA LEU A 175 -14.96 -8.28 24.01
C LEU A 175 -14.91 -8.84 25.45
N SER A 176 -15.48 -8.14 26.44
CA SER A 176 -15.50 -8.58 27.84
C SER A 176 -16.26 -9.89 28.05
N ALA A 177 -17.23 -10.18 27.18
CA ALA A 177 -18.00 -11.42 27.19
C ALA A 177 -17.22 -12.62 26.64
N TYR A 178 -16.13 -12.39 25.91
CA TYR A 178 -15.26 -13.47 25.42
C TYR A 178 -14.16 -13.74 26.46
N ALA A 179 -14.05 -15.00 26.89
CA ALA A 179 -13.02 -15.40 27.84
C ALA A 179 -11.63 -15.13 27.27
N LYS A 180 -10.88 -14.23 27.91
CA LYS A 180 -9.44 -14.09 27.67
C LYS A 180 -8.78 -15.43 28.01
N THR A 181 -7.75 -15.85 27.29
CA THR A 181 -7.03 -17.11 27.56
C THR A 181 -6.60 -17.24 29.03
N ALA A 182 -6.29 -16.12 29.69
CA ALA A 182 -5.93 -16.07 31.11
C ALA A 182 -7.11 -16.32 32.09
N ALA A 183 -8.36 -16.21 31.63
CA ALA A 183 -9.57 -16.46 32.40
C ALA A 183 -10.17 -17.86 32.13
N LEU A 184 -9.60 -18.62 31.20
CA LEU A 184 -10.00 -20.00 30.95
C LEU A 184 -9.51 -20.89 32.09
N ALA A 185 -10.33 -21.86 32.51
CA ALA A 185 -9.91 -22.88 33.47
C ALA A 185 -8.73 -23.69 32.88
N THR A 186 -7.81 -24.17 33.74
CA THR A 186 -6.61 -24.91 33.31
C THR A 186 -6.92 -26.07 32.36
N VAL A 187 -8.03 -26.78 32.59
CA VAL A 187 -8.50 -27.87 31.72
C VAL A 187 -8.68 -27.44 30.25
N ALA A 188 -9.09 -26.19 30.01
CA ALA A 188 -9.33 -25.69 28.65
C ALA A 188 -8.03 -25.41 27.88
N THR A 189 -6.89 -25.32 28.55
CA THR A 189 -5.58 -25.10 27.91
C THR A 189 -4.68 -26.34 27.93
N SER A 190 -4.80 -27.19 28.96
CA SER A 190 -3.94 -28.37 29.12
C SER A 190 -4.51 -29.64 28.45
N GLY A 191 -5.84 -29.77 28.37
CA GLY A 191 -6.51 -31.03 28.01
C GLY A 191 -6.41 -32.15 29.06
N ASN A 192 -5.83 -31.88 30.24
CA ASN A 192 -5.64 -32.89 31.29
C ASN A 192 -6.93 -33.13 32.06
N TYR A 193 -7.32 -34.40 32.20
CA TYR A 193 -8.49 -34.79 33.01
C TYR A 193 -8.36 -34.34 34.48
N GLY A 194 -7.13 -34.33 35.02
CA GLY A 194 -6.84 -33.92 36.39
C GLY A 194 -7.12 -32.44 36.71
N ASP A 195 -7.34 -31.60 35.69
CA ASP A 195 -7.62 -30.17 35.89
C ASP A 195 -9.12 -29.87 36.13
N ILE A 196 -9.96 -30.90 36.06
CA ILE A 196 -11.39 -30.82 36.36
C ILE A 196 -11.58 -30.94 37.88
N LYS A 197 -12.23 -29.95 38.51
CA LYS A 197 -12.62 -30.05 39.93
C LYS A 197 -13.88 -30.90 40.08
N ASN A 198 -14.01 -31.61 41.21
CA ASN A 198 -15.16 -32.48 41.53
C ASN A 198 -15.39 -33.63 40.52
N THR A 199 -14.31 -34.20 39.98
CA THR A 199 -14.41 -35.41 39.15
C THR A 199 -15.01 -36.58 39.95
N PRO A 200 -15.86 -37.42 39.32
CA PRO A 200 -16.28 -38.67 39.92
C PRO A 200 -15.10 -39.54 40.33
N ASP A 201 -15.20 -40.22 41.48
CA ASP A 201 -14.19 -41.20 41.89
C ASP A 201 -14.29 -42.45 41.01
N LEU A 202 -13.37 -42.57 40.05
CA LEU A 202 -13.31 -43.71 39.12
C LEU A 202 -12.79 -44.99 39.80
N ASN A 203 -12.27 -44.92 41.04
CA ASN A 203 -11.85 -46.10 41.79
C ASN A 203 -13.01 -47.05 42.09
N ALA A 204 -14.25 -46.59 41.99
CA ALA A 204 -15.43 -47.46 42.11
C ALA A 204 -15.65 -48.35 40.88
N TYR A 205 -15.24 -47.90 39.69
CA TYR A 205 -15.56 -48.56 38.41
C TYR A 205 -14.41 -49.40 37.83
N ALA A 206 -13.15 -49.05 38.15
CA ALA A 206 -11.97 -49.75 37.63
C ALA A 206 -11.06 -50.24 38.77
N LYS A 207 -11.60 -51.10 39.66
CA LYS A 207 -10.75 -51.73 40.67
C LYS A 207 -9.85 -52.76 40.00
N VAL A 208 -8.55 -52.48 39.95
CA VAL A 208 -7.51 -53.47 39.60
C VAL A 208 -7.69 -54.75 40.39
N SER A 209 -8.14 -54.67 41.64
CA SER A 209 -8.42 -55.83 42.49
C SER A 209 -9.57 -56.73 42.00
N ALA A 210 -10.41 -56.28 41.08
CA ALA A 210 -11.49 -57.07 40.48
C ALA A 210 -11.11 -57.64 39.09
N LEU A 211 -9.99 -57.20 38.52
CA LEU A 211 -9.46 -57.76 37.27
C LEU A 211 -8.85 -59.13 37.56
N ALA A 212 -9.16 -60.10 36.69
CA ALA A 212 -8.53 -61.42 36.75
C ALA A 212 -7.00 -61.30 36.66
N ALA A 213 -6.25 -62.20 37.30
CA ALA A 213 -4.79 -62.14 37.34
C ALA A 213 -4.16 -62.02 35.93
N VAL A 214 -4.72 -62.72 34.93
CA VAL A 214 -4.28 -62.63 33.53
C VAL A 214 -4.37 -61.22 32.94
N ALA A 215 -5.36 -60.42 33.36
CA ALA A 215 -5.50 -59.04 32.88
C ALA A 215 -4.48 -58.09 33.51
N GLN A 216 -3.87 -58.47 34.63
CA GLN A 216 -2.82 -57.70 35.30
C GLN A 216 -1.42 -58.12 34.82
N SER A 217 -1.19 -59.42 34.65
CA SER A 217 0.15 -59.95 34.35
C SER A 217 0.41 -60.21 32.86
N GLY A 218 -0.65 -60.43 32.06
CA GLY A 218 -0.53 -60.93 30.69
C GLY A 218 -0.01 -62.38 30.58
N SER A 219 0.17 -63.09 31.70
CA SER A 219 0.72 -64.46 31.71
C SER A 219 -0.33 -65.50 31.34
N TYR A 220 -0.01 -66.37 30.37
CA TYR A 220 -0.87 -67.50 30.03
C TYR A 220 -1.15 -68.42 31.23
N LYS A 221 -0.21 -68.51 32.18
CA LYS A 221 -0.33 -69.33 33.38
C LYS A 221 -1.46 -68.89 34.31
N ASP A 222 -1.96 -67.66 34.15
CA ASP A 222 -2.99 -67.07 35.01
C ASP A 222 -4.41 -67.39 34.53
N LEU A 223 -4.54 -68.07 33.39
CA LEU A 223 -5.82 -68.60 32.90
C LEU A 223 -6.25 -69.80 33.73
N LYS A 224 -7.53 -69.84 34.11
CA LYS A 224 -8.17 -71.06 34.63
C LYS A 224 -8.51 -71.99 33.47
N ASP A 225 -8.55 -73.29 33.73
CA ASP A 225 -8.93 -74.33 32.76
C ASP A 225 -8.05 -74.38 31.49
N GLN A 226 -6.73 -74.21 31.67
CA GLN A 226 -5.77 -74.39 30.59
C GLN A 226 -5.85 -75.80 29.98
N PRO A 227 -5.76 -75.95 28.65
CA PRO A 227 -5.69 -77.25 28.01
C PRO A 227 -4.55 -78.10 28.56
N VAL A 228 -4.85 -79.35 28.94
CA VAL A 228 -3.82 -80.31 29.34
C VAL A 228 -3.09 -80.77 28.08
N VAL A 229 -1.84 -80.30 27.92
CA VAL A 229 -0.98 -80.73 26.82
C VAL A 229 -0.49 -82.17 27.13
N PRO A 230 -0.76 -83.16 26.24
CA PRO A 230 -0.31 -84.54 26.43
C PRO A 230 1.21 -84.63 26.55
N ASP A 231 1.73 -85.57 27.33
CA ASP A 231 3.17 -85.67 27.56
C ASP A 231 3.97 -85.95 26.28
N VAL A 232 3.40 -86.72 25.34
CA VAL A 232 3.99 -86.91 24.00
C VAL A 232 4.31 -85.60 23.28
N ALA A 233 3.52 -84.54 23.50
CA ALA A 233 3.76 -83.23 22.90
C ALA A 233 4.84 -82.40 23.64
N LYS A 234 5.23 -82.80 24.86
CA LYS A 234 6.27 -82.12 25.65
C LYS A 234 7.64 -82.77 25.47
N THR A 235 7.71 -84.10 25.51
CA THR A 235 8.97 -84.88 25.59
C THR A 235 9.31 -85.56 24.28
N GLY A 236 8.32 -85.90 23.45
CA GLY A 236 8.51 -86.63 22.21
C GLY A 236 9.05 -88.05 22.38
N ALA A 237 9.04 -88.61 23.60
CA ALA A 237 9.57 -89.94 23.83
C ALA A 237 8.54 -90.99 23.39
N TYR A 238 9.04 -92.09 22.82
CA TYR A 238 8.18 -93.26 22.53
C TYR A 238 7.51 -93.81 23.80
N GLY A 239 8.09 -93.50 24.97
CA GLY A 239 7.52 -93.70 26.30
C GLY A 239 6.09 -93.17 26.48
N ASP A 240 5.75 -92.07 25.83
CA ASP A 240 4.58 -91.24 26.17
C ASP A 240 3.32 -91.59 25.36
N LEU A 241 3.43 -92.52 24.42
CA LEU A 241 2.30 -93.00 23.62
C LEU A 241 1.43 -93.97 24.43
N LEU A 242 0.12 -93.73 24.45
CA LEU A 242 -0.87 -94.69 24.94
C LEU A 242 -1.17 -95.74 23.85
N ASN A 243 -1.58 -96.95 24.26
CA ASN A 243 -1.95 -98.06 23.36
C ASN A 243 -0.84 -98.50 22.38
N LYS A 244 0.39 -98.66 22.88
CA LYS A 244 1.51 -99.12 22.06
C LYS A 244 1.24 -100.53 21.51
N PRO A 245 1.59 -100.79 20.23
CA PRO A 245 1.65 -102.14 19.71
C PRO A 245 2.58 -103.01 20.57
N VAL A 246 2.19 -104.27 20.84
CA VAL A 246 3.09 -105.22 21.50
C VAL A 246 4.19 -105.58 20.50
N LEU A 247 5.38 -105.03 20.70
CA LEU A 247 6.54 -105.37 19.88
C LEU A 247 7.00 -106.81 20.22
N PRO A 248 7.31 -107.65 19.22
CA PRO A 248 7.89 -108.97 19.46
C PRO A 248 9.16 -108.85 20.31
N GLN A 249 9.20 -109.55 21.44
CA GLN A 249 10.37 -109.55 22.32
C GLN A 249 11.45 -110.47 21.73
N LEU A 250 12.65 -109.93 21.50
CA LEU A 250 13.82 -110.68 21.04
C LEU A 250 14.08 -111.85 22.01
N GLY A 251 14.15 -113.08 21.50
CA GLY A 251 14.44 -114.27 22.31
C GLY A 251 13.26 -114.87 23.11
N LYS A 252 12.02 -114.35 22.99
CA LYS A 252 10.84 -115.04 23.51
C LYS A 252 10.19 -115.88 22.40
N ALA A 253 9.98 -117.17 22.66
CA ALA A 253 9.35 -118.08 21.69
C ALA A 253 7.90 -117.69 21.41
N CYS A 254 7.55 -117.51 20.13
CA CYS A 254 6.16 -117.47 19.70
C CYS A 254 5.63 -118.91 19.74
N GLY A 255 4.34 -119.12 20.04
CA GLY A 255 3.74 -120.41 20.47
C GLY A 255 3.90 -121.66 19.58
N THR A 256 4.70 -121.59 18.51
CA THR A 256 5.20 -122.70 17.70
C THR A 256 6.64 -123.12 18.04
N ASN A 257 7.20 -122.70 19.19
CA ASN A 257 8.58 -122.96 19.61
C ASN A 257 9.67 -122.46 18.63
N LEU A 258 9.29 -121.56 17.72
CA LEU A 258 10.23 -120.82 16.88
C LEU A 258 10.51 -119.47 17.56
N VAL A 259 11.79 -119.19 17.81
CA VAL A 259 12.26 -117.90 18.30
C VAL A 259 12.61 -117.01 17.11
N MET A 260 12.13 -115.76 17.12
CA MET A 260 12.63 -114.75 16.20
C MET A 260 14.10 -114.47 16.56
N ALA A 261 15.03 -115.01 15.76
CA ALA A 261 16.42 -114.59 15.76
C ALA A 261 16.44 -113.17 15.19
N GLY A 262 16.31 -112.18 16.07
CA GLY A 262 16.49 -110.81 15.63
C GLY A 262 17.93 -110.39 15.83
N ILE A 263 18.32 -109.48 14.95
CA ILE A 263 19.61 -108.82 14.92
C ILE A 263 19.81 -108.16 16.30
N LYS A 264 20.94 -108.44 16.96
CA LYS A 264 21.32 -107.74 18.19
C LYS A 264 21.38 -106.24 17.90
N ALA A 265 21.30 -105.40 18.93
CA ALA A 265 21.39 -103.93 18.76
C ALA A 265 22.70 -103.45 18.07
N ASP A 266 23.68 -104.34 17.88
CA ASP A 266 24.94 -104.13 17.18
C ASP A 266 24.96 -104.57 15.70
N GLY A 267 23.86 -105.08 15.15
CA GLY A 267 23.78 -105.49 13.74
C GLY A 267 24.19 -106.94 13.44
N SER A 268 24.49 -107.77 14.43
CA SER A 268 24.84 -109.19 14.22
C SER A 268 23.67 -110.16 14.42
N TYR A 269 23.69 -111.30 13.69
CA TYR A 269 22.73 -112.40 13.82
C TYR A 269 22.92 -113.22 15.11
#